data_AF-A0A937L9D6-F1
#
_entry.id   AF-A0A937L9D6-F1
#
_cell.length_a   1.000
_cell.length_b   1.000
_cell.length_c   1.000
_cell.angle_alpha   90.00
_cell.angle_beta   90.00
_cell.angle_gamma   90.00
#
_symmetry.space_group_name_H-M   'P 1'
#
loop_
_entity.id
_entity.type
_entity.pdbx_description
1 polymer ?
#
loop_
_entity_poly.entity_id
_entity_poly.type
_entity_poly.pdbx_seq_one_letter_code
_entity_poly.pdbx_strand_id
1 'polypeptide(L)'
;MKTFFYSIVGVVALGVTAAHSASVVVRDPGLVPYEIVDGNSIPKSLTGVAGDAANGRKIAISRKQGNCLACHVMPIPEQQFHGETAPSLYGVGNRLSEGELRLQLVNSKV
;
A
#
# COMPACT_ATOMS: atom_id res chain seq x y z
N MET A 1 -4.21 31.08 62.94
CA MET A 1 -2.94 30.57 62.38
C MET A 1 -3.07 29.07 62.19
N LYS A 2 -2.76 28.56 60.98
CA LYS A 2 -3.02 27.21 60.41
C LYS A 2 -4.45 27.03 59.87
N THR A 3 -4.78 27.23 58.59
CA THR A 3 -4.48 26.42 57.37
C THR A 3 -4.65 24.91 57.66
N PHE A 4 -5.52 24.17 56.98
CA PHE A 4 -5.38 23.72 55.59
C PHE A 4 -6.75 23.34 55.00
N PHE A 5 -7.07 23.89 53.83
CA PHE A 5 -8.11 23.41 52.93
C PHE A 5 -7.58 22.17 52.18
N TYR A 6 -8.33 21.06 52.18
CA TYR A 6 -8.12 19.95 51.25
C TYR A 6 -9.41 19.75 50.44
N SER A 7 -9.52 20.44 49.32
CA SER A 7 -10.47 20.09 48.25
C SER A 7 -9.76 19.16 47.28
N ILE A 8 -10.07 17.87 47.35
CA ILE A 8 -9.67 16.90 46.32
C ILE A 8 -10.75 16.94 45.24
N VAL A 9 -10.53 17.75 44.21
CA VAL A 9 -11.28 17.63 42.95
C VAL A 9 -10.65 16.48 42.18
N GLY A 10 -11.28 15.31 42.23
CA GLY A 10 -10.89 14.16 41.43
C GLY A 10 -11.29 14.37 39.97
N VAL A 11 -10.34 14.79 39.13
CA VAL A 11 -10.52 14.81 37.68
C VAL A 11 -10.25 13.40 37.15
N VAL A 12 -11.32 12.66 36.85
CA VAL A 12 -11.22 11.42 36.07
C VAL A 12 -11.03 11.82 34.61
N ALA A 13 -9.78 11.90 34.16
CA ALA A 13 -9.48 12.02 32.74
C ALA A 13 -9.71 10.66 32.07
N LEU A 14 -10.86 10.48 31.41
CA LEU A 14 -11.02 9.42 30.41
C LEU A 14 -10.03 9.71 29.27
N GLY A 15 -8.87 9.06 29.31
CA GLY A 15 -7.87 9.15 28.25
C GLY A 15 -8.42 8.54 26.96
N VAL A 16 -8.70 9.40 25.97
CA VAL A 16 -8.90 8.97 24.58
C VAL A 16 -7.56 8.46 24.07
N THR A 17 -7.39 7.15 23.95
CA THR A 17 -6.22 6.56 23.29
C THR A 17 -6.34 6.84 21.79
N ALA A 18 -5.60 7.82 21.28
CA ALA A 18 -5.48 8.06 19.85
C ALA A 18 -4.84 6.83 19.18
N ALA A 19 -5.56 6.21 18.24
CA ALA A 19 -5.02 5.17 17.38
C ALA A 19 -3.81 5.73 16.62
N HIS A 20 -2.61 5.22 16.92
CA HIS A 20 -1.40 5.57 16.18
C HIS A 20 -1.29 4.64 14.97
N SER A 21 -1.48 5.18 13.77
CA SER A 21 -1.09 4.48 12.54
C SER A 21 0.43 4.33 12.52
N ALA A 22 0.90 3.10 12.36
CA ALA A 22 2.33 2.83 12.26
C ALA A 22 2.77 3.10 10.81
N SER A 23 3.79 3.94 10.61
CA SER A 23 4.37 4.14 9.30
C SER A 23 5.89 4.04 9.31
N VAL A 24 6.45 3.57 8.19
CA VAL A 24 7.89 3.43 7.98
C VAL A 24 8.25 4.01 6.62
N VAL A 25 9.24 4.91 6.60
CA VAL A 25 9.82 5.42 5.37
C VAL A 25 10.97 4.49 4.95
N VAL A 26 10.83 3.89 3.76
CA VAL A 26 11.83 2.99 3.18
C VAL A 26 12.69 3.76 2.17
N ARG A 27 13.98 3.42 2.12
CA ARG A 27 15.00 4.06 1.27
C ARG A 27 15.88 3.02 0.60
N ASP A 28 15.30 2.22 -0.27
CA ASP A 28 16.03 1.18 -1.00
C ASP A 28 16.90 1.80 -2.11
N PRO A 29 18.13 1.29 -2.33
CA PRO A 29 18.99 1.75 -3.41
C PRO A 29 18.30 1.65 -4.78
N GLY A 30 18.32 2.74 -5.55
CA GLY A 30 17.74 2.79 -6.89
C GLY A 30 16.23 3.08 -6.94
N LEU A 31 15.57 3.21 -5.78
CA LEU A 31 14.17 3.64 -5.69
C LEU A 31 14.07 5.05 -5.12
N VAL A 32 13.00 5.75 -5.48
CA VAL A 32 12.58 6.94 -4.73
C VAL A 32 12.11 6.51 -3.33
N PRO A 33 12.32 7.33 -2.28
CA PRO A 33 11.79 7.01 -0.97
C PRO A 33 10.27 6.86 -1.00
N TYR A 34 9.76 5.87 -0.26
CA TYR A 34 8.33 5.61 -0.15
C TYR A 34 7.94 5.31 1.30
N GLU A 35 6.70 5.59 1.65
CA GLU A 35 6.16 5.38 3.00
C GLU A 35 5.20 4.20 2.99
N ILE A 36 5.47 3.20 3.83
CA ILE A 36 4.53 2.10 4.10
C ILE A 36 3.71 2.48 5.33
N VAL A 37 2.38 2.48 5.19
CA VAL A 37 1.42 2.75 6.27
C VAL A 37 0.74 1.44 6.65
N ASP A 38 0.62 1.20 7.97
CA ASP A 38 0.02 0.02 8.59
C ASP A 38 0.57 -1.33 8.07
N GLY A 39 1.78 -1.28 7.52
CA GLY A 39 2.52 -2.44 7.02
C GLY A 39 2.04 -3.01 5.67
N ASN A 40 1.00 -2.44 5.04
CA ASN A 40 0.40 -3.07 3.85
C ASN A 40 0.14 -2.12 2.67
N SER A 41 0.40 -0.82 2.83
CA SER A 41 0.00 0.17 1.84
C SER A 41 1.07 1.22 1.61
N ILE A 42 1.25 1.63 0.35
CA ILE A 42 1.92 2.88 -0.03
C ILE A 42 0.84 3.87 -0.53
N PRO A 43 0.22 4.67 0.35
CA PRO A 43 -0.94 5.48 -0.03
C PRO A 43 -0.58 6.62 -1.00
N LYS A 44 0.64 7.16 -0.89
CA LYS A 44 1.10 8.29 -1.70
C LYS A 44 1.66 7.80 -3.04
N SER A 45 1.39 8.56 -4.11
CA SER A 45 2.00 8.32 -5.43
C SER A 45 3.52 8.45 -5.36
N LEU A 46 4.23 7.61 -6.11
CA LEU A 46 5.69 7.65 -6.23
C LEU A 46 6.20 8.83 -7.08
N THR A 47 5.33 9.40 -7.91
CA THR A 47 5.70 10.44 -8.88
C THR A 47 4.84 11.70 -8.77
N GLY A 48 3.67 11.63 -8.12
CA GLY A 48 2.67 12.71 -8.14
C GLY A 48 1.96 12.88 -9.48
N VAL A 49 2.30 12.07 -10.50
CA VAL A 49 1.68 12.10 -11.84
C VAL A 49 0.63 10.99 -11.93
N ALA A 50 -0.50 11.29 -12.56
CA ALA A 50 -1.55 10.29 -12.81
C ALA A 50 -1.04 9.16 -13.72
N GLY A 51 -1.45 7.93 -13.43
CA GLY A 51 -1.07 6.76 -14.23
C GLY A 51 -1.78 6.73 -15.59
N ASP A 52 -1.07 6.29 -16.63
CA ASP A 52 -1.64 5.94 -17.93
C ASP A 52 -1.94 4.43 -17.98
N ALA A 53 -3.23 4.07 -17.95
CA ALA A 53 -3.68 2.68 -17.96
C ALA A 53 -3.30 1.94 -19.25
N ALA A 54 -3.30 2.61 -20.41
CA ALA A 54 -2.93 2.00 -21.68
C ALA A 54 -1.43 1.68 -21.71
N ASN A 55 -0.59 2.58 -21.19
CA ASN A 55 0.83 2.31 -21.01
C ASN A 55 1.09 1.23 -19.96
N GLY A 56 0.37 1.25 -18.83
CA GLY A 56 0.44 0.20 -17.80
C GLY A 56 0.14 -1.19 -18.37
N ARG A 57 -0.88 -1.29 -19.23
CA ARG A 57 -1.19 -2.52 -19.97
C ARG A 57 -0.01 -3.00 -20.82
N LYS A 58 0.64 -2.09 -21.58
CA LYS A 58 1.81 -2.43 -22.42
C LYS A 58 2.98 -2.94 -21.58
N ILE A 59 3.26 -2.31 -20.43
CA ILE A 59 4.32 -2.73 -19.51
C ILE A 59 4.02 -4.12 -18.94
N ALA A 60 2.79 -4.36 -18.50
CA ALA A 60 2.39 -5.61 -17.87
C ALA A 60 2.55 -6.83 -18.80
N ILE A 61 2.20 -6.68 -20.09
CA ILE A 61 2.31 -7.77 -21.07
C ILE A 61 3.72 -7.89 -21.68
N SER A 62 4.58 -6.90 -21.48
CA SER A 62 5.92 -6.87 -22.07
C SER A 62 6.86 -7.83 -21.35
N ARG A 63 7.35 -8.84 -22.09
CA ARG A 63 8.30 -9.85 -21.57
C ARG A 63 9.63 -9.27 -21.09
N LYS A 64 10.02 -8.09 -21.57
CA LYS A 64 11.27 -7.40 -21.19
C LYS A 64 11.09 -6.40 -20.03
N GLN A 65 9.85 -6.22 -19.57
CA GLN A 65 9.51 -5.30 -18.49
C GLN A 65 8.72 -6.05 -17.42
N GLY A 66 7.41 -5.84 -17.32
CA GLY A 66 6.58 -6.40 -16.25
C GLY A 66 6.44 -7.92 -16.34
N ASN A 67 6.37 -8.47 -17.56
CA ASN A 67 6.24 -9.90 -17.85
C ASN A 67 5.16 -10.61 -16.98
N CYS A 68 4.10 -9.90 -16.62
CA CYS A 68 3.13 -10.32 -15.61
C CYS A 68 2.36 -11.58 -16.05
N LEU A 69 2.14 -11.72 -17.37
CA LEU A 69 1.51 -12.89 -18.00
C LEU A 69 2.27 -14.19 -17.71
N ALA A 70 3.57 -14.15 -17.44
CA ALA A 70 4.34 -15.36 -17.16
C ALA A 70 3.88 -16.07 -15.88
N CYS A 71 3.31 -15.33 -14.92
CA CYS A 71 2.89 -15.86 -13.62
C CYS A 71 1.38 -15.79 -13.41
N HIS A 72 0.69 -14.82 -14.03
CA HIS A 72 -0.69 -14.52 -13.72
C HIS A 72 -1.65 -14.69 -14.90
N VAL A 73 -2.83 -15.21 -14.59
CA VAL A 73 -4.03 -14.99 -15.40
C VAL A 73 -4.45 -13.53 -15.25
N MET A 74 -4.64 -12.82 -16.37
CA MET A 74 -4.87 -11.36 -16.39
C MET A 74 -6.15 -11.02 -17.17
N PRO A 75 -6.83 -9.89 -16.85
CA PRO A 75 -8.03 -9.42 -17.55
C PRO A 75 -7.71 -8.82 -18.92
N ILE A 76 -7.03 -9.61 -19.75
CA ILE A 76 -6.58 -9.25 -21.10
C ILE A 76 -6.76 -10.48 -22.01
N PRO A 77 -8.01 -10.83 -22.36
CA PRO A 77 -8.34 -12.10 -23.01
C PRO A 77 -7.74 -12.26 -24.41
N GLU A 78 -7.31 -11.17 -25.06
CA GLU A 78 -6.62 -11.21 -26.34
C GLU A 78 -5.14 -11.62 -26.26
N GLN A 79 -4.57 -11.70 -25.05
CA GLN A 79 -3.24 -12.27 -24.85
C GLN A 79 -3.36 -13.77 -24.60
N GLN A 80 -2.44 -14.54 -25.18
CA GLN A 80 -2.39 -15.99 -25.02
C GLN A 80 -1.35 -16.38 -23.96
N PHE A 81 -1.40 -17.62 -23.49
CA PHE A 81 -0.39 -18.23 -22.60
C PHE A 81 -0.20 -17.49 -21.27
N HIS A 82 -1.28 -17.41 -20.50
CA HIS A 82 -1.22 -16.92 -19.13
C HIS A 82 -0.65 -18.00 -18.18
N GLY A 83 0.21 -17.58 -17.26
CA GLY A 83 0.68 -18.42 -16.17
C GLY A 83 -0.34 -18.54 -15.04
N GLU A 84 -0.26 -19.64 -14.30
CA GLU A 84 -1.11 -19.93 -13.14
C GLU A 84 -0.30 -20.10 -11.85
N THR A 85 0.99 -19.72 -11.88
CA THR A 85 1.88 -19.79 -10.71
C THR A 85 1.45 -18.86 -9.59
N ALA A 86 0.82 -17.73 -9.93
CA ALA A 86 0.34 -16.74 -8.98
C ALA A 86 -1.17 -16.45 -9.18
N PRO A 87 -1.85 -15.87 -8.18
CA PRO A 87 -3.31 -15.66 -8.24
C PRO A 87 -3.75 -14.84 -9.44
N SER A 88 -4.93 -15.14 -9.98
CA SER A 88 -5.53 -14.37 -11.08
C SER A 88 -5.68 -12.89 -10.72
N LEU A 89 -5.35 -11.99 -11.66
CA LEU A 89 -5.50 -10.53 -11.50
C LEU A 89 -6.89 -10.02 -11.91
N TYR A 90 -7.81 -10.89 -12.32
CA TYR A 90 -9.21 -10.50 -12.53
C TYR A 90 -9.79 -9.93 -11.24
N GLY A 91 -10.40 -8.74 -11.32
CA GLY A 91 -11.01 -8.06 -10.17
C GLY A 91 -10.03 -7.61 -9.09
N VAL A 92 -8.72 -7.49 -9.37
CA VAL A 92 -7.73 -7.11 -8.34
C VAL A 92 -8.03 -5.76 -7.70
N GLY A 93 -8.50 -4.79 -8.48
CA GLY A 93 -8.93 -3.49 -7.96
C GLY A 93 -10.16 -3.51 -7.06
N ASN A 94 -10.90 -4.62 -6.99
CA ASN A 94 -12.04 -4.77 -6.06
C ASN A 94 -11.62 -5.30 -4.69
N ARG A 95 -10.42 -5.89 -4.58
CA ARG A 95 -9.94 -6.54 -3.35
C ARG A 95 -8.72 -5.86 -2.73
N LEU A 96 -8.01 -5.03 -3.48
CA LEU A 96 -6.88 -4.23 -3.01
C LEU A 96 -7.14 -2.76 -3.32
N SER A 97 -6.85 -1.90 -2.35
CA SER A 97 -6.75 -0.46 -2.52
C SER A 97 -5.57 -0.10 -3.43
N GLU A 98 -5.57 1.14 -3.93
CA GLU A 98 -4.47 1.65 -4.76
C GLU A 98 -3.11 1.56 -4.05
N GLY A 99 -3.08 1.85 -2.75
CA GLY A 99 -1.84 1.82 -1.97
C GLY A 99 -1.32 0.41 -1.74
N GLU A 100 -2.21 -0.57 -1.54
CA GLU A 100 -1.83 -1.99 -1.45
C GLU A 100 -1.28 -2.48 -2.80
N LEU A 101 -1.94 -2.15 -3.92
CA LEU A 101 -1.45 -2.48 -5.27
C LEU A 101 -0.07 -1.88 -5.54
N ARG A 102 0.14 -0.63 -5.12
CA ARG A 102 1.45 0.03 -5.25
C ARG A 102 2.52 -0.70 -4.45
N LEU A 103 2.23 -1.12 -3.22
CA LEU A 103 3.17 -1.90 -2.42
C LEU A 103 3.55 -3.21 -3.11
N GLN A 104 2.57 -3.95 -3.64
CA GLN A 104 2.82 -5.22 -4.35
C GLN A 104 3.79 -5.06 -5.53
N LEU A 105 3.75 -3.92 -6.24
CA LEU A 105 4.67 -3.65 -7.36
C LEU A 105 6.04 -3.16 -6.91
N VAL A 106 6.11 -2.36 -5.85
CA VAL A 106 7.36 -1.79 -5.34
C VAL A 106 8.18 -2.84 -4.60
N ASN A 107 7.52 -3.62 -3.73
CA ASN A 107 8.15 -4.65 -2.92
C ASN A 107 7.14 -5.74 -2.55
N SER A 108 7.07 -6.80 -3.35
CA SER A 108 6.14 -7.93 -3.17
C SER A 108 6.50 -8.87 -2.00
N LYS A 109 7.49 -8.52 -1.17
CA LYS A 109 7.98 -9.34 -0.04
C LYS A 109 7.58 -8.78 1.32
N VAL A 110 6.96 -7.59 1.32
CA VAL A 110 6.39 -6.94 2.50
C VAL A 110 4.89 -7.21 2.48
#